data_AF-A0A4Q3W3S2-F1
#
_entry.id   AF-A0A4Q3W3S2-F1
#
_cell.length_a   1.000
_cell.length_b   1.000
_cell.length_c   1.000
_cell.angle_alpha   90.00
_cell.angle_beta   90.00
_cell.angle_gamma   90.00
#
_symmetry.space_group_name_H-M   'P 1'
#
loop_
_entity.id
_entity.type
_entity.pdbx_description
1 polymer ?
#
loop_
_entity_poly.entity_id
_entity_poly.type
_entity_poly.pdbx_seq_one_letter_code
_entity_poly.pdbx_strand_id
1 'polypeptide(L)' 'MAQLSMKELLESGVHFGHQTRRWNPKMKRFIYGARNGIYIIDLHQTIKLFEDALNYV' A
#
# COMPACT_ATOMS: atom_id res chain seq x y z
N MET A 1 -4.84 3.90 -20.56
CA MET A 1 -4.79 3.73 -19.10
C MET A 1 -3.38 3.34 -18.73
N ALA A 2 -2.70 4.08 -17.85
CA ALA A 2 -1.37 3.68 -17.38
C ALA A 2 -1.52 2.39 -16.58
N GLN A 3 -1.00 1.29 -17.11
CA GLN A 3 -1.03 0.00 -16.43
C GLN A 3 0.06 0.02 -15.35
N LEU A 4 -0.34 0.28 -14.10
CA LEU A 4 0.59 0.30 -12.97
C LEU A 4 1.15 -1.10 -12.72
N SER A 5 2.48 -1.21 -12.71
CA SER A 5 3.14 -2.46 -12.37
C SER A 5 3.44 -2.53 -10.87
N MET A 6 3.20 -3.70 -10.26
CA MET A 6 3.62 -3.97 -8.87
C MET A 6 5.12 -3.72 -8.67
N LYS A 7 5.93 -4.03 -9.68
CA LYS A 7 7.38 -3.82 -9.65
C LYS A 7 7.73 -2.34 -9.49
N GLU A 8 7.06 -1.46 -10.22
CA GLU A 8 7.27 -0.02 -10.16
C GLU A 8 6.87 0.55 -8.78
N LEU A 9 5.76 0.06 -8.20
CA LEU A 9 5.34 0.43 -6.84
C LEU A 9 6.33 -0.03 -5.76
N LEU A 10 6.96 -1.18 -5.99
CA LEU A 10 7.99 -1.70 -5.08
C LEU A 10 9.27 -0.86 -5.18
N GLU A 11 9.75 -0.59 -6.39
CA GLU A 11 10.99 0.16 -6.67
C GLU A 11 10.89 1.64 -6.24
N SER A 12 9.71 2.24 -6.38
CA SER A 12 9.42 3.60 -5.90
C SER A 12 9.27 3.72 -4.37
N GLY A 13 9.19 2.59 -3.65
CA GLY A 13 9.13 2.57 -2.19
C GLY A 13 7.79 3.04 -1.59
N VAL A 14 6.70 3.05 -2.36
CA VAL A 14 5.39 3.53 -1.86
C VAL A 14 4.72 2.61 -0.83
N HIS A 15 5.24 1.39 -0.65
CA HIS A 15 4.73 0.41 0.29
C HIS A 15 5.18 0.65 1.74
N PHE A 16 6.12 1.58 1.98
CA PHE A 16 6.54 1.93 3.32
C PHE A 16 5.50 2.81 4.01
N GLY A 17 4.91 2.29 5.09
CA GLY A 17 4.01 3.01 5.96
C GLY A 17 4.73 3.74 7.10
N HIS A 18 4.00 3.97 8.19
CA HIS A 18 4.53 4.61 9.38
C HIS A 18 5.13 3.62 10.38
N GLN A 19 5.80 4.17 11.39
CA GLN A 19 6.28 3.40 12.53
C GLN A 19 5.13 2.67 13.24
N THR A 20 5.39 1.49 13.79
CA THR A 20 4.37 0.66 14.45
C THR A 20 3.69 1.32 15.65
N ARG A 21 4.31 2.36 16.21
CA ARG A 21 3.74 3.18 17.30
C ARG A 21 2.74 4.24 16.84
N ARG A 22 2.78 4.64 15.57
CA ARG A 22 1.98 5.75 15.01
C ARG A 22 1.09 5.23 13.89
N TRP A 23 0.18 4.32 14.23
CA TRP A 23 -0.75 3.72 13.27
C TRP A 23 -2.20 3.80 13.74
N ASN A 24 -3.12 3.75 12.78
CA ASN A 24 -4.55 3.71 13.04
C ASN A 24 -5.03 2.25 12.95
N PRO A 25 -5.71 1.69 13.98
CA PRO A 25 -6.23 0.33 13.96
C PRO A 25 -7.11 -0.01 12.75
N LYS A 26 -7.82 0.98 12.18
CA LYS A 26 -8.65 0.80 10.98
C LYS A 26 -7.83 0.44 9.73
N MET A 27 -6.54 0.71 9.72
CA MET A 27 -5.63 0.36 8.62
C MET A 27 -5.19 -1.11 8.64
N LYS A 28 -5.51 -1.88 9.68
CA LYS A 28 -5.08 -3.28 9.84
C LYS A 28 -5.32 -4.15 8.59
N ARG A 29 -6.45 -3.94 7.91
CA ARG A 29 -6.81 -4.71 6.70
C ARG A 29 -5.92 -4.44 5.48
N PHE A 30 -5.26 -3.28 5.42
CA PHE A 30 -4.41 -2.85 4.32
C PHE A 30 -2.90 -3.07 4.61
N ILE A 31 -2.56 -3.47 5.83
CA ILE A 31 -1.19 -3.71 6.26
C ILE A 31 -0.82 -5.16 5.94
N TYR A 32 0.22 -5.35 5.13
CA TYR A 32 0.80 -6.66 4.84
C TYR A 32 1.55 -7.23 6.06
N GLY A 33 2.31 -6.38 6.75
CA GLY A 33 3.10 -6.78 7.91
C GLY A 33 3.91 -5.62 8.46
N ALA A 34 4.85 -5.91 9.37
CA ALA A 34 5.79 -4.94 9.89
C ALA A 34 7.21 -5.48 9.85
N ARG A 35 8.18 -4.65 9.45
CA ARG A 35 9.60 -4.98 9.44
C ARG A 35 10.40 -3.79 9.97
N ASN A 36 11.36 -4.05 10.86
CA ASN A 36 12.19 -3.00 11.48
C ASN A 36 11.37 -1.85 12.11
N GLY A 37 10.21 -2.16 12.67
CA GLY A 37 9.33 -1.16 13.30
C GLY A 37 8.55 -0.27 12.32
N ILE A 38 8.54 -0.57 11.02
CA ILE A 38 7.75 0.13 10.00
C ILE A 38 6.67 -0.81 9.47
N TYR A 39 5.43 -0.33 9.36
CA TYR A 39 4.36 -1.08 8.69
C TYR A 39 4.56 -1.07 7.17
N ILE A 40 4.35 -2.22 6.55
CA ILE A 40 4.39 -2.41 5.10
C ILE A 40 2.95 -2.52 4.60
N ILE A 41 2.60 -1.72 3.59
CA ILE A 41 1.29 -1.69 2.95
C ILE A 41 1.22 -2.78 1.88
N ASP A 42 0.08 -3.44 1.76
CA ASP A 42 -0.15 -4.51 0.78
C ASP A 42 -0.37 -3.95 -0.63
N LEU A 43 0.63 -4.11 -1.49
CA LEU A 43 0.58 -3.64 -2.89
C LEU A 43 -0.45 -4.39 -3.75
N HIS A 44 -0.83 -5.64 -3.42
CA HIS A 44 -1.89 -6.33 -4.17
C HIS A 44 -3.23 -5.64 -3.97
N GLN A 45 -3.52 -5.22 -2.74
CA GLN A 45 -4.74 -4.46 -2.44
C GLN A 45 -4.68 -3.07 -3.06
N THR A 46 -3.52 -2.40 -3.01
CA THR A 46 -3.33 -1.07 -3.61
C THR A 46 -3.67 -1.06 -5.09
N ILE A 47 -3.20 -2.05 -5.87
CA ILE A 47 -3.48 -2.09 -7.32
C ILE A 47 -4.98 -2.18 -7.60
N LYS A 48 -5.70 -3.06 -6.92
CA LYS A 48 -7.15 -3.23 -7.10
C LYS A 48 -7.91 -1.95 -6.75
N LEU A 49 -7.62 -1.37 -5.57
CA LEU A 49 -8.26 -0.15 -5.12
C LEU A 49 -7.91 1.07 -5.99
N PHE A 50 -6.72 1.06 -6.60
CA PHE A 50 -6.31 2.08 -7.54
C PHE A 50 -7.10 2.01 -8.85
N GLU A 51 -7.36 0.81 -9.38
CA GLU A 51 -8.24 0.63 -10.54
C GLU A 51 -9.66 1.10 -10.24
N ASP A 52 -10.20 0.75 -9.06
CA ASP A 52 -11.52 1.22 -8.62
C ASP A 52 -11.57 2.76 -8.54
N ALA A 53 -10.52 3.38 -8.00
CA ALA A 53 -10.42 4.83 -7.88
C ALA A 53 -10.30 5.51 -9.26
N LEU A 54 -9.55 4.94 -10.19
CA LEU A 54 -9.44 5.44 -11.56
C LEU A 54 -10.77 5.36 -12.30
N ASN A 55 -11.55 4.29 -12.11
CA ASN A 55 -12.84 4.12 -12.75
C ASN A 55 -13.92 5.11 -12.23
N TYR A 56 -13.71 5.69 -11.06
CA TYR A 56 -14.60 6.70 -10.50
C TYR A 56 -14.36 8.11 -11.07
N VAL A 57 -13.15 8.39 -11.58
CA VAL A 57 -12.76 9.69 -12.15
C VAL A 57 -13.19 9.79 -13.61
#